data_AF-A0A7Y5J3G7-F1
#
_entry.id   AF-A0A7Y5J3G7-F1
#
_cell.length_a   1.000
_cell.length_b   1.000
_cell.length_c   1.000
_cell.angle_alpha   90.00
_cell.angle_beta   90.00
_cell.angle_gamma   90.00
#
_symmetry.space_group_name_H-M   'P 1'
#
loop_
_entity.id
_entity.type
_entity.pdbx_description
1 polymer ?
#
loop_
_entity_poly.entity_id
_entity_poly.type
_entity_poly.pdbx_seq_one_letter_code
_entity_poly.pdbx_strand_id
1 'polypeptide(L)' 'RGQGILDQCYEAYKKQFQNKYDFAITEISIKNQRSINAHKRIGFSEIHRYFAPNGEEWSVVMWEW' A
#
# COMPACT_ATOMS: atom_id res chain seq x y z
N ARG A 1 14.22 14.47 -1.48
CA ARG A 1 12.91 13.79 -1.26
C ARG A 1 11.81 14.77 -1.66
N GLY A 2 10.78 14.35 -2.40
CA GLY A 2 9.69 15.23 -2.85
C GLY A 2 9.51 15.36 -4.37
N GLN A 3 10.18 14.54 -5.17
CA GLN A 3 10.04 14.54 -6.64
C GLN A 3 8.85 13.72 -7.15
N GLY A 4 7.95 13.26 -6.27
CA GLY A 4 6.79 12.43 -6.68
C GLY A 4 7.15 11.05 -7.25
N ILE A 5 8.41 10.60 -7.14
CA ILE A 5 8.86 9.31 -7.71
C ILE A 5 8.00 8.14 -7.25
N LEU A 6 7.62 8.12 -5.96
CA LEU A 6 6.77 7.06 -5.43
C LEU A 6 5.41 7.04 -6.14
N ASP A 7 4.79 8.21 -6.31
CA ASP A 7 3.49 8.33 -6.94
C ASP A 7 3.60 7.87 -8.42
N GLN A 8 4.67 8.28 -9.13
CA GLN A 8 4.96 7.81 -10.49
C GLN A 8 5.16 6.28 -10.58
N CYS A 9 5.80 5.67 -9.59
CA CYS A 9 5.94 4.21 -9.53
C CYS A 9 4.59 3.51 -9.42
N TYR A 10 3.67 4.00 -8.57
CA TYR A 10 2.34 3.42 -8.43
C TYR A 10 1.45 3.71 -9.64
N GLU A 11 1.58 4.85 -10.30
CA GLU A 11 0.92 5.13 -11.58
C GLU A 11 1.35 4.14 -12.67
N ALA A 12 2.66 3.91 -12.79
CA ALA A 12 3.20 2.93 -13.74
C ALA A 12 2.72 1.51 -13.40
N TYR A 13 2.73 1.15 -12.11
CA TYR A 13 2.25 -0.13 -11.62
C TYR A 13 0.77 -0.36 -11.98
N LYS A 14 -0.10 0.60 -11.65
CA LYS A 14 -1.53 0.55 -12.00
C LYS A 14 -1.71 0.42 -13.50
N LYS A 15 -1.05 1.24 -14.31
CA LYS A 15 -1.16 1.18 -15.78
C LYS A 15 -0.83 -0.20 -16.35
N GLN A 16 0.17 -0.88 -15.78
CA GLN A 16 0.62 -2.19 -16.24
C GLN A 16 -0.33 -3.33 -15.83
N PHE A 17 -0.98 -3.22 -14.68
CA PHE A 17 -1.69 -4.33 -14.04
C PHE A 17 -3.21 -4.17 -13.97
N GLN A 18 -3.75 -2.96 -14.10
CA GLN A 18 -5.19 -2.71 -13.92
C GLN A 18 -6.10 -3.47 -14.89
N ASN A 19 -5.60 -3.85 -16.07
CA ASN A 19 -6.35 -4.61 -17.06
C ASN A 19 -6.21 -6.14 -16.88
N LYS A 20 -5.43 -6.59 -15.89
CA LYS A 20 -5.10 -8.01 -15.68
C LYS A 20 -5.60 -8.55 -14.34
N TYR A 21 -5.76 -7.68 -13.35
CA TYR A 21 -6.20 -8.03 -12.01
C TYR A 21 -7.27 -7.02 -11.57
N ASP A 22 -7.92 -7.27 -10.43
CA ASP A 22 -8.97 -6.38 -9.91
C ASP A 22 -8.45 -5.34 -8.90
N PHE A 23 -7.39 -5.66 -8.15
CA PHE A 23 -6.85 -4.79 -7.11
C PHE A 23 -5.39 -5.13 -6.74
N ALA A 24 -4.72 -4.19 -6.07
CA ALA A 24 -3.40 -4.36 -5.47
C ALA A 24 -3.56 -4.61 -3.98
N ILE A 25 -2.72 -5.47 -3.40
CA ILE A 25 -2.70 -5.72 -1.96
C ILE A 25 -1.27 -5.77 -1.46
N THR A 26 -1.03 -5.22 -0.28
CA THR A 26 0.27 -5.27 0.40
C THR A 26 0.10 -5.14 1.91
N GLU A 27 1.15 -5.39 2.66
CA GLU A 27 1.17 -5.25 4.12
C GLU A 27 2.22 -4.24 4.58
N ILE A 28 1.90 -3.51 5.65
CA ILE A 28 2.71 -2.42 6.19
C ILE A 28 2.74 -2.55 7.70
N SER A 29 3.93 -2.59 8.30
CA SER A 29 4.08 -2.48 9.76
C SER A 29 3.43 -1.18 10.26
N ILE A 30 2.63 -1.27 11.31
CA ILE A 30 1.94 -0.13 11.93
C ILE A 30 2.94 0.95 12.40
N LYS A 31 4.16 0.54 12.74
CA LYS A 31 5.24 1.47 13.14
C LYS A 31 5.72 2.35 11.99
N ASN A 32 5.48 1.96 10.74
CA ASN A 32 5.89 2.71 9.55
C ASN A 32 4.81 3.69 9.09
N GLN A 33 4.53 4.69 9.92
CA GLN A 33 3.50 5.71 9.63
C GLN A 33 3.73 6.45 8.31
N ARG A 34 5.00 6.58 7.89
CA ARG A 34 5.34 7.18 6.59
C ARG A 34 4.80 6.35 5.42
N SER A 35 4.97 5.03 5.48
CA SER A 35 4.47 4.13 4.44
C SER A 35 2.95 4.09 4.43
N ILE A 36 2.31 4.03 5.61
CA ILE A 36 0.85 4.08 5.75
C ILE A 36 0.29 5.34 5.10
N ASN A 37 0.85 6.51 5.44
CA ASN A 37 0.37 7.78 4.90
C ASN A 37 0.62 7.89 3.39
N ALA A 38 1.72 7.31 2.88
CA ALA A 38 1.99 7.28 1.45
C ALA A 38 0.96 6.42 0.69
N HIS A 39 0.72 5.19 1.16
CA HIS A 39 -0.26 4.28 0.56
C HIS A 39 -1.69 4.85 0.64
N LYS A 40 -2.07 5.44 1.78
CA LYS A 40 -3.35 6.14 1.94
C LYS A 40 -3.53 7.28 0.94
N ARG A 41 -2.47 8.04 0.63
CA ARG A 41 -2.52 9.11 -0.38
C ARG A 41 -2.70 8.57 -1.80
N ILE A 42 -2.12 7.41 -2.11
CA ILE A 42 -2.25 6.76 -3.43
C ILE A 42 -3.66 6.21 -3.65
N GLY A 43 -4.35 5.82 -2.58
CA GLY A 43 -5.71 5.28 -2.64
C GLY A 43 -5.87 3.92 -1.97
N PHE A 44 -4.84 3.40 -1.31
CA PHE A 44 -4.96 2.19 -0.51
C PHE A 44 -5.83 2.42 0.73
N SER A 45 -6.69 1.45 1.03
CA SER A 45 -7.50 1.36 2.24
C SER A 45 -7.05 0.17 3.09
N GLU A 46 -7.13 0.29 4.41
CA GLU A 46 -6.86 -0.83 5.32
C GLU A 46 -8.05 -1.79 5.33
N ILE A 47 -7.77 -3.07 5.16
CA ILE A 47 -8.78 -4.14 5.12
C ILE A 47 -8.60 -5.15 6.25
N HIS A 48 -7.41 -5.27 6.81
CA HIS A 48 -7.14 -6.19 7.91
C HIS A 48 -5.94 -5.75 8.74
N ARG A 49 -5.91 -6.14 10.02
CA ARG A 49 -4.76 -6.01 10.90
C ARG A 49 -4.49 -7.31 11.62
N TYR A 50 -3.22 -7.63 11.80
CA TYR A 50 -2.80 -8.83 12.50
C TYR A 50 -1.50 -8.60 13.29
N PHE A 51 -1.29 -9.45 14.29
CA PHE A 51 -0.01 -9.55 15.00
C PHE A 51 0.82 -10.68 14.39
N ALA A 52 2.01 -10.36 13.91
CA ALA A 52 2.97 -11.34 13.47
C ALA A 52 3.51 -12.15 14.68
N PRO A 53 4.10 -13.34 14.48
CA PRO A 53 4.62 -14.17 15.57
C PRO A 53 5.67 -13.48 16.47
N ASN A 54 6.34 -12.43 15.95
CA ASN A 54 7.29 -11.61 16.69
C ASN A 54 6.61 -10.49 17.53
N GLY A 55 5.27 -10.45 17.57
CA GLY A 55 4.49 -9.44 18.28
C GLY A 55 4.36 -8.09 17.56
N GLU A 56 4.84 -7.97 16.32
CA GLU A 56 4.68 -6.75 15.53
C GLU A 56 3.29 -6.69 14.89
N GLU A 57 2.65 -5.53 14.95
CA GLU A 57 1.35 -5.30 14.32
C GLU A 57 1.54 -4.84 12.87
N TRP A 58 0.85 -5.52 11.96
CA TRP A 58 0.85 -5.26 10.53
C TRP A 58 -0.55 -4.93 10.04
N SER A 59 -0.62 -3.99 9.10
CA SER A 59 -1.83 -3.61 8.39
C SER A 59 -1.76 -4.09 6.96
N VAL A 60 -2.76 -4.87 6.57
CA VAL A 60 -2.99 -5.27 5.18
C VAL A 60 -3.84 -4.19 4.54
N VAL A 61 -3.31 -3.61 3.48
CA VAL A 61 -3.95 -2.53 2.72
C VAL A 61 -4.20 -2.95 1.28
N MET A 62 -5.33 -2.54 0.75
CA MET A 62 -5.79 -2.85 -0.60
C MET A 62 -6.02 -1.57 -1.40
N TRP A 63 -5.58 -1.57 -2.65
CA TRP A 63 -5.86 -0.53 -3.63
C TRP A 63 -6.69 -1.12 -4.75
N GLU A 64 -8.00 -0.90 -4.67
CA GLU A 64 -8.88 -1.05 -5.82
C GLU A 64 -8.52 0.09 -6.79
N TRP A 65 -7.96 -0.28 -7.95
CA TRP A 65 -7.52 0.69 -8.93
C TRP A 65 -8.67 1.18 -9.81
#